data_AF-A0A2G4G3A6-F1
#
_entry.id   AF-A0A2G4G3A6-F1
#
_cell.length_a   1.000
_cell.length_b   1.000
_cell.length_c   1.000
_cell.angle_alpha   90.00
_cell.angle_beta   90.00
_cell.angle_gamma   90.00
#
_symmetry.space_group_name_H-M   'P 1'
#
loop_
_entity.id
_entity.type
_entity.pdbx_description
1 polymer ?
#
loop_
_entity_poly.entity_id
_entity_poly.type
_entity_poly.pdbx_seq_one_letter_code
_entity_poly.pdbx_strand_id
1 'polypeptide(L)'
;MFVFAMSLRHLRPAQQPQTLSRMALGMLSLATGLSITVAALPGVPGGAALAQSGAEQPALSIEAARAAANRILTAVKSLDANLRFSQFSEELKAVSSPSMVAETMRTQPKLLSWTLLSVQGGLRSTTVEASLTTSMGKRELFIVLNPEGKLAGYHLDVTDEAPSAVAKRFVTALSSGHFISARSFLSLPLQQEISASSLQTR
;
A
#
# COMPACT_ATOMS: atom_id res chain seq x y z
N MET A 1 -16.78 -49.67 -21.26
CA MET A 1 -18.22 -49.91 -21.06
C MET A 1 -18.58 -49.44 -19.65
N PHE A 2 -19.00 -48.19 -19.53
CA PHE A 2 -19.47 -47.60 -18.26
C PHE A 2 -20.82 -46.96 -18.52
N VAL A 3 -21.80 -47.38 -17.72
CA VAL A 3 -23.23 -47.13 -17.88
C VAL A 3 -23.56 -45.72 -17.43
N PHE A 4 -24.18 -44.97 -18.34
CA PHE A 4 -24.82 -43.68 -18.11
C PHE A 4 -26.18 -43.94 -17.44
N ALA A 5 -26.40 -43.42 -16.23
CA ALA A 5 -27.72 -43.35 -15.63
C ALA A 5 -28.15 -41.89 -15.57
N MET A 6 -29.15 -41.57 -16.42
CA MET A 6 -29.79 -40.29 -16.59
C MET A 6 -31.26 -40.44 -16.22
N SER A 7 -31.75 -39.67 -15.25
CA SER A 7 -33.14 -39.15 -15.19
C SER A 7 -33.34 -38.39 -13.88
N LEU A 8 -33.47 -37.07 -13.90
CA LEU A 8 -34.66 -36.25 -14.23
C LEU A 8 -35.69 -36.22 -13.10
N ARG A 9 -36.27 -35.00 -12.93
CA ARG A 9 -37.50 -34.59 -12.19
C ARG A 9 -37.21 -33.96 -10.81
N HIS A 10 -37.78 -32.83 -10.36
CA HIS A 10 -38.85 -31.93 -10.83
C HIS A 10 -38.72 -30.54 -10.13
N LEU A 11 -38.95 -29.47 -10.90
CA LEU A 11 -39.83 -28.30 -10.65
C LEU A 11 -40.14 -27.80 -9.20
N ARG A 12 -39.73 -26.52 -8.92
CA ARG A 12 -40.43 -25.34 -8.28
C ARG A 12 -41.28 -25.53 -6.99
N PRO A 13 -41.71 -24.47 -6.25
CA PRO A 13 -41.25 -23.08 -6.07
C PRO A 13 -41.15 -22.63 -4.56
N ALA A 14 -40.75 -21.36 -4.34
CA ALA A 14 -41.11 -20.42 -3.27
C ALA A 14 -41.14 -20.84 -1.77
N GLN A 15 -40.35 -20.15 -0.92
CA GLN A 15 -40.85 -19.67 0.37
C GLN A 15 -40.04 -18.49 0.95
N GLN A 16 -40.80 -17.62 1.61
CA GLN A 16 -40.56 -16.21 1.97
C GLN A 16 -39.48 -15.92 3.04
N PRO A 17 -39.06 -14.64 3.13
CA PRO A 17 -38.21 -14.11 4.21
C PRO A 17 -38.94 -14.11 5.55
N GLN A 18 -38.23 -14.55 6.60
CA GLN A 18 -38.71 -14.46 7.98
C GLN A 18 -38.54 -13.03 8.48
N THR A 19 -39.68 -12.33 8.57
CA THR A 19 -39.86 -11.19 9.47
C THR A 19 -40.16 -11.74 10.86
N LEU A 20 -39.46 -11.24 11.88
CA LEU A 20 -39.97 -11.29 13.25
C LEU A 20 -39.63 -9.97 13.95
N SER A 21 -40.62 -9.10 13.85
CA SER A 21 -40.81 -7.92 14.67
C SER A 21 -41.06 -8.36 16.11
N ARG A 22 -40.35 -7.74 17.07
CA ARG A 22 -40.87 -7.53 18.42
C ARG A 22 -40.66 -6.08 18.81
N MET A 23 -41.80 -5.39 18.84
CA MET A 23 -42.05 -4.13 19.50
C MET A 23 -41.41 -4.06 20.88
N ALA A 24 -40.76 -2.93 21.17
CA ALA A 24 -40.85 -2.30 22.47
C ALA A 24 -41.11 -0.81 22.25
N LEU A 25 -42.37 -0.44 22.49
CA LEU A 25 -42.89 0.91 22.56
C LEU A 25 -42.38 1.55 23.86
N GLY A 26 -41.80 2.76 23.80
CA GLY A 26 -41.27 3.43 24.97
C GLY A 26 -41.06 4.93 24.78
N MET A 27 -42.17 5.67 24.81
CA MET A 27 -42.34 7.05 25.28
C MET A 27 -41.43 8.19 24.78
N LEU A 28 -42.02 8.98 23.88
CA LEU A 28 -42.23 10.44 23.99
C LEU A 28 -41.50 11.19 25.12
N SER A 29 -40.63 12.13 24.73
CA SER A 29 -40.40 13.39 25.45
C SER A 29 -39.88 14.45 24.48
N LEU A 30 -40.79 15.33 24.03
CA LEU A 30 -40.45 16.66 23.51
C LEU A 30 -39.92 17.49 24.69
N ALA A 31 -38.65 17.90 24.63
CA ALA A 31 -38.14 18.99 25.45
C ALA A 31 -37.60 20.09 24.52
N THR A 32 -38.49 21.02 24.23
CA THR A 32 -38.21 22.37 23.76
C THR A 32 -37.30 23.12 24.73
N GLY A 33 -36.31 23.83 24.18
CA GLY A 33 -35.83 25.09 24.74
C GLY A 33 -34.62 25.00 25.66
N LEU A 34 -33.45 25.31 25.11
CA LEU A 34 -32.53 26.19 25.82
C LEU A 34 -31.77 27.07 24.81
N SER A 35 -32.27 28.28 24.63
CA SER A 35 -31.55 29.39 24.04
C SER A 35 -30.33 29.67 24.90
N ILE A 36 -29.13 29.37 24.39
CA ILE A 36 -27.89 29.86 25.00
C ILE A 36 -27.67 31.26 24.42
N THR A 37 -28.11 32.27 25.16
CA THR A 37 -27.63 33.64 25.01
C THR A 37 -26.16 33.64 25.41
N VAL A 38 -25.26 33.64 24.43
CA VAL A 38 -23.85 33.95 24.64
C VAL A 38 -23.77 35.43 25.02
N ALA A 39 -23.61 35.68 26.31
CA ALA A 39 -23.15 36.97 26.80
C ALA A 39 -21.73 37.20 26.24
N ALA A 40 -21.58 38.25 25.45
CA ALA A 40 -20.29 38.72 24.99
C ALA A 40 -19.45 39.18 26.19
N LEU A 41 -18.40 38.43 26.51
CA LEU A 41 -17.27 38.91 27.30
C LEU A 41 -16.24 39.50 26.34
N PRO A 42 -15.80 40.76 26.51
CA PRO A 42 -14.75 41.32 25.71
C PRO A 42 -13.39 40.85 26.26
N GLY A 43 -12.64 40.15 25.42
CA GLY A 43 -11.18 40.03 25.57
C GLY A 43 -10.66 38.66 25.97
N VAL A 44 -10.43 37.79 24.98
CA VAL A 44 -9.20 36.99 24.84
C VAL A 44 -9.03 36.67 23.34
N PRO A 45 -7.94 37.09 22.67
CA PRO A 45 -7.60 36.59 21.36
C PRO A 45 -6.83 35.27 21.51
N GLY A 46 -7.18 34.24 20.74
CA GLY A 46 -6.33 33.06 20.59
C GLY A 46 -7.04 31.76 20.89
N GLY A 47 -7.43 31.08 19.81
CA GLY A 47 -8.00 29.75 19.87
C GLY A 47 -8.79 29.43 18.64
N ALA A 48 -8.28 29.78 17.44
CA ALA A 48 -8.74 29.13 16.24
C ALA A 48 -8.47 27.64 16.43
N ALA A 49 -9.54 26.87 16.66
CA ALA A 49 -9.49 25.43 16.58
C ALA A 49 -8.88 25.08 15.23
N LEU A 50 -7.65 24.56 15.26
CA LEU A 50 -7.00 23.97 14.12
C LEU A 50 -7.83 22.75 13.73
N ALA A 51 -8.86 22.97 12.92
CA ALA A 51 -9.38 21.95 12.05
C ALA A 51 -8.21 21.53 11.16
N GLN A 52 -7.52 20.48 11.57
CA GLN A 52 -6.63 19.71 10.71
C GLN A 52 -7.50 19.05 9.66
N SER A 53 -7.93 19.83 8.67
CA SER A 53 -8.37 19.32 7.40
C SER A 53 -7.12 18.78 6.71
N GLY A 54 -6.73 17.56 7.06
CA GLY A 54 -5.83 16.78 6.22
C GLY A 54 -6.56 16.59 4.91
N ALA A 55 -6.33 17.48 3.94
CA ALA A 55 -6.86 17.31 2.60
C ALA A 55 -6.47 15.91 2.14
N GLU A 56 -7.46 15.04 1.93
CA GLU A 56 -7.24 13.73 1.34
C GLU A 56 -6.70 13.95 -0.07
N GLN A 57 -5.37 13.91 -0.18
CA GLN A 57 -4.73 14.02 -1.48
C GLN A 57 -5.12 12.79 -2.30
N PRO A 58 -5.78 12.99 -3.46
CA PRO A 58 -6.18 11.89 -4.31
C PRO A 58 -4.95 11.17 -4.86
N ALA A 59 -5.15 9.93 -5.29
CA ALA A 59 -4.10 9.19 -5.99
C ALA A 59 -3.56 9.96 -7.21
N LEU A 60 -2.30 9.67 -7.55
CA LEU A 60 -1.62 10.29 -8.69
C LEU A 60 -2.36 9.98 -9.99
N SER A 61 -2.32 10.94 -10.92
CA SER A 61 -2.69 10.68 -12.31
C SER A 61 -1.81 9.58 -12.91
N ILE A 62 -2.35 8.85 -13.89
CA ILE A 62 -1.64 7.73 -14.54
C ILE A 62 -0.30 8.21 -15.11
N GLU A 63 -0.28 9.38 -15.75
CA GLU A 63 0.94 9.95 -16.34
C GLU A 63 1.96 10.33 -15.26
N ALA A 64 1.53 10.98 -14.17
CA ALA A 64 2.42 11.34 -13.07
C ALA A 64 3.01 10.10 -12.39
N ALA A 65 2.20 9.05 -12.20
CA ALA A 65 2.65 7.78 -11.65
C ALA A 65 3.67 7.06 -12.56
N ARG A 66 3.42 7.03 -13.88
CA ARG A 66 4.39 6.49 -14.86
C ARG A 66 5.70 7.27 -14.85
N ALA A 67 5.62 8.61 -14.81
CA ALA A 67 6.79 9.46 -14.74
C ALA A 67 7.58 9.21 -13.45
N ALA A 68 6.91 9.11 -12.30
CA ALA A 68 7.54 8.80 -11.02
C ALA A 68 8.21 7.42 -11.03
N ALA A 69 7.52 6.39 -11.52
CA ALA A 69 8.07 5.04 -11.65
C ALA A 69 9.31 5.02 -12.56
N ASN A 70 9.28 5.70 -13.72
CA ASN A 70 10.43 5.81 -14.61
C ASN A 70 11.62 6.51 -13.94
N ARG A 71 11.38 7.61 -13.20
CA ARG A 71 12.44 8.29 -12.43
C ARG A 71 13.07 7.35 -11.38
N ILE A 72 12.25 6.54 -10.71
CA ILE A 72 12.73 5.56 -9.72
C ILE A 72 13.58 4.49 -10.39
N LEU A 73 13.07 3.86 -11.45
CA LEU A 73 13.79 2.79 -12.15
C LEU A 73 15.06 3.30 -12.83
N THR A 74 15.06 4.54 -13.32
CA THR A 74 16.26 5.19 -13.85
C THR A 74 17.33 5.34 -12.77
N ALA A 75 16.97 5.81 -11.57
CA ALA A 75 17.92 5.93 -10.46
C ALA A 75 18.51 4.58 -10.03
N VAL A 76 17.70 3.51 -10.09
CA VAL A 76 18.17 2.13 -9.83
C VAL A 76 19.15 1.67 -10.92
N LYS A 77 18.84 1.93 -12.20
CA LYS A 77 19.72 1.55 -13.32
C LYS A 77 21.04 2.32 -13.31
N SER A 78 21.03 3.60 -12.96
CA SER A 78 22.23 4.43 -12.87
C SER A 78 23.04 4.21 -11.59
N LEU A 79 22.55 3.37 -10.66
CA LEU A 79 23.13 3.14 -9.33
C LEU A 79 23.30 4.45 -8.53
N ASP A 80 22.38 5.41 -8.73
CA ASP A 80 22.40 6.69 -8.01
C ASP A 80 21.64 6.57 -6.69
N ALA A 81 22.38 6.27 -5.63
CA ALA A 81 21.83 6.07 -4.30
C ALA A 81 21.22 7.35 -3.70
N ASN A 82 21.78 8.53 -3.99
CA ASN A 82 21.27 9.80 -3.46
C ASN A 82 19.94 10.15 -4.13
N LEU A 83 19.87 10.02 -5.45
CA LEU A 83 18.64 10.24 -6.20
C LEU A 83 17.58 9.24 -5.75
N ARG A 84 17.94 7.97 -5.57
CA ARG A 84 17.00 6.95 -5.09
C ARG A 84 16.47 7.23 -3.70
N PHE A 85 17.34 7.61 -2.76
CA PHE A 85 16.95 7.96 -1.40
C PHE A 85 16.02 9.19 -1.40
N SER A 86 16.26 10.19 -2.26
CA SER A 86 15.38 11.37 -2.38
C SER A 86 13.96 11.04 -2.86
N GLN A 87 13.79 9.89 -3.53
CA GLN A 87 12.51 9.41 -4.06
C GLN A 87 11.74 8.55 -3.05
N PHE A 88 12.33 8.21 -1.91
CA PHE A 88 11.61 7.56 -0.82
C PHE A 88 10.61 8.50 -0.17
N SER A 89 9.51 7.95 0.31
CA SER A 89 8.61 8.65 1.22
C SER A 89 9.31 8.92 2.56
N GLU A 90 8.77 9.83 3.36
CA GLU A 90 9.37 10.19 4.65
C GLU A 90 9.45 8.97 5.59
N GLU A 91 8.47 8.08 5.55
CA GLU A 91 8.46 6.84 6.33
C GLU A 91 9.61 5.91 5.93
N LEU A 92 9.93 5.81 4.64
CA LEU A 92 11.06 5.01 4.16
C LEU A 92 12.41 5.67 4.45
N LYS A 93 12.47 7.01 4.40
CA LYS A 93 13.69 7.75 4.77
C LYS A 93 14.03 7.59 6.24
N ALA A 94 13.02 7.56 7.12
CA ALA A 94 13.22 7.42 8.56
C ALA A 94 13.94 6.11 8.96
N VAL A 95 13.88 5.09 8.10
CA VAL A 95 14.45 3.75 8.36
C VAL A 95 15.58 3.39 7.39
N SER A 96 16.08 4.36 6.63
CA SER A 96 17.10 4.16 5.61
C SER A 96 18.07 5.34 5.55
N SER A 97 19.09 5.21 4.71
CA SER A 97 20.10 6.23 4.48
C SER A 97 20.66 6.08 3.08
N PRO A 98 21.28 7.12 2.51
CA PRO A 98 21.95 7.00 1.21
C PRO A 98 22.98 5.85 1.16
N SER A 99 23.71 5.61 2.25
CA SER A 99 24.68 4.51 2.34
C SER A 99 24.01 3.13 2.33
N MET A 100 22.90 2.94 3.06
CA MET A 100 22.13 1.69 3.02
C MET A 100 21.54 1.44 1.63
N VAL A 101 21.07 2.50 0.96
CA VAL A 101 20.55 2.41 -0.42
C VAL A 101 21.67 2.02 -1.39
N ALA A 102 22.85 2.62 -1.27
CA ALA A 102 24.01 2.28 -2.10
C ALA A 102 24.41 0.81 -1.94
N GLU A 103 24.49 0.32 -0.71
CA GLU A 103 24.83 -1.08 -0.42
C GLU A 103 23.77 -2.04 -0.95
N THR A 104 22.49 -1.68 -0.78
CA THR A 104 21.37 -2.43 -1.35
C THR A 104 21.46 -2.50 -2.88
N MET A 105 21.74 -1.39 -3.56
CA MET A 105 21.91 -1.36 -5.02
C MET A 105 23.08 -2.21 -5.50
N ARG A 106 24.18 -2.26 -4.72
CA ARG A 106 25.39 -3.03 -5.04
C ARG A 106 25.15 -4.54 -4.96
N THR A 107 24.31 -4.97 -4.01
CA THR A 107 24.03 -6.39 -3.74
C THR A 107 22.87 -6.95 -4.56
N GLN A 108 21.98 -6.09 -5.07
CA GLN A 108 20.87 -6.51 -5.92
C GLN A 108 21.30 -6.82 -7.37
N PRO A 109 20.54 -7.66 -8.09
CA PRO A 109 20.75 -7.89 -9.52
C PRO A 109 20.71 -6.58 -10.31
N LYS A 110 21.63 -6.44 -11.27
CA LYS A 110 21.72 -5.23 -12.08
C LYS A 110 20.48 -5.10 -12.96
N LEU A 111 19.81 -3.96 -12.89
CA LEU A 111 18.68 -3.63 -13.77
C LEU A 111 19.19 -3.27 -15.17
N LEU A 112 18.81 -4.06 -16.18
CA LEU A 112 19.22 -3.89 -17.57
C LEU A 112 18.20 -3.03 -18.34
N SER A 113 16.93 -3.38 -18.22
CA SER A 113 15.80 -2.67 -18.83
C SER A 113 14.51 -2.92 -18.05
N TRP A 114 13.47 -2.14 -18.35
CA TRP A 114 12.14 -2.31 -17.77
C TRP A 114 11.05 -1.92 -18.77
N THR A 115 9.84 -2.43 -18.53
CA THR A 115 8.62 -2.04 -19.22
C THR A 115 7.54 -1.79 -18.19
N LEU A 116 6.89 -0.63 -18.22
CA LEU A 116 5.72 -0.35 -17.37
C LEU A 116 4.48 -1.01 -17.99
N LEU A 117 3.84 -1.90 -17.24
CA LEU A 117 2.71 -2.72 -17.72
C LEU A 117 1.39 -1.99 -17.45
N SER A 118 1.09 -1.74 -16.18
CA SER A 118 -0.18 -1.20 -15.73
C SER A 118 0.01 -0.13 -14.65
N VAL A 119 -1.01 0.71 -14.49
CA VAL A 119 -1.09 1.68 -13.39
C VAL A 119 -2.47 1.60 -12.80
N GLN A 120 -2.51 1.38 -11.49
CA GLN A 120 -3.73 1.22 -10.71
C GLN A 120 -3.75 2.31 -9.63
N GLY A 121 -4.66 3.28 -9.79
CA GLY A 121 -4.93 4.27 -8.76
C GLY A 121 -5.76 3.65 -7.65
N GLY A 122 -5.33 3.80 -6.40
CA GLY A 122 -6.12 3.54 -5.20
C GLY A 122 -6.71 4.83 -4.64
N LEU A 123 -7.23 4.79 -3.41
CA LEU A 123 -7.81 5.98 -2.77
C LEU A 123 -6.74 7.01 -2.38
N ARG A 124 -5.58 6.55 -1.89
CA ARG A 124 -4.49 7.39 -1.36
C ARG A 124 -3.10 7.00 -1.86
N SER A 125 -3.02 6.06 -2.81
CA SER A 125 -1.76 5.57 -3.35
C SER A 125 -1.96 5.09 -4.78
N THR A 126 -0.91 5.09 -5.57
CA THR A 126 -0.93 4.56 -6.93
C THR A 126 0.06 3.43 -7.06
N THR A 127 -0.40 2.27 -7.51
CA THR A 127 0.45 1.11 -7.81
C THR A 127 0.81 1.12 -9.28
N VAL A 128 2.10 1.00 -9.58
CA VAL A 128 2.62 0.84 -10.94
C VAL A 128 3.23 -0.55 -11.06
N GLU A 129 2.75 -1.31 -12.03
CA GLU A 129 3.28 -2.63 -12.35
C GLU A 129 4.33 -2.51 -13.45
N ALA A 130 5.45 -3.19 -13.28
CA ALA A 130 6.56 -3.17 -14.22
C ALA A 130 7.18 -4.56 -14.37
N SER A 131 7.53 -4.91 -15.60
CA SER A 131 8.41 -6.04 -15.89
C SER A 131 9.86 -5.55 -15.95
N LEU A 132 10.71 -6.12 -15.11
CA LEU A 132 12.14 -5.82 -15.05
C LEU A 132 12.92 -6.91 -15.78
N THR A 133 13.92 -6.52 -16.56
CA THR A 133 14.98 -7.42 -17.03
C THR A 133 16.23 -7.14 -16.22
N THR A 134 16.67 -8.13 -15.44
CA THR A 134 17.85 -8.03 -14.57
C THR A 134 18.94 -9.00 -15.00
N SER A 135 20.13 -8.87 -14.42
CA SER A 135 21.23 -9.84 -14.61
C SER A 135 20.91 -11.26 -14.14
N MET A 136 19.85 -11.46 -13.34
CA MET A 136 19.37 -12.80 -12.92
C MET A 136 18.10 -13.26 -13.65
N GLY A 137 17.67 -12.54 -14.69
CA GLY A 137 16.47 -12.85 -15.45
C GLY A 137 15.35 -11.82 -15.30
N LYS A 138 14.16 -12.18 -15.81
CA LYS A 138 12.97 -11.34 -15.77
C LYS A 138 12.26 -11.45 -14.43
N ARG A 139 11.68 -10.33 -13.96
CA ARG A 139 10.94 -10.23 -12.70
C ARG A 139 9.80 -9.25 -12.84
N GLU A 140 8.68 -9.50 -12.16
CA GLU A 140 7.62 -8.51 -12.03
C GLU A 140 7.81 -7.70 -10.75
N LEU A 141 7.49 -6.40 -10.83
CA LEU A 141 7.65 -5.43 -9.76
C LEU A 141 6.37 -4.61 -9.65
N PHE A 142 5.84 -4.53 -8.44
CA PHE A 142 4.74 -3.65 -8.07
C PHE A 142 5.30 -2.50 -7.24
N ILE A 143 5.23 -1.28 -7.77
CA ILE A 143 5.74 -0.05 -7.13
C ILE A 143 4.55 0.67 -6.50
N VAL A 144 4.60 0.95 -5.20
CA VAL A 144 3.55 1.72 -4.51
C VAL A 144 4.03 3.15 -4.31
N LEU A 145 3.32 4.09 -4.92
CA LEU A 145 3.57 5.52 -4.84
C LEU A 145 2.55 6.19 -3.93
N ASN A 146 3.01 7.11 -3.08
CA ASN A 146 2.14 8.02 -2.33
C ASN A 146 1.64 9.17 -3.22
N PRO A 147 0.72 10.04 -2.76
CA PRO A 147 0.18 11.13 -3.59
C PRO A 147 1.23 12.14 -4.09
N GLU A 148 2.40 12.21 -3.46
CA GLU A 148 3.51 13.08 -3.90
C GLU A 148 4.40 12.43 -4.98
N GLY A 149 4.12 11.20 -5.40
CA GLY A 149 4.98 10.45 -6.34
C GLY A 149 6.25 9.92 -5.72
N LYS A 150 6.29 9.82 -4.38
CA LYS A 150 7.37 9.16 -3.64
C LYS A 150 7.05 7.69 -3.42
N LEU A 151 8.09 6.90 -3.30
CA LEU A 151 7.99 5.48 -3.06
C LEU A 151 7.58 5.21 -1.60
N ALA A 152 6.42 4.60 -1.40
CA ALA A 152 5.95 4.14 -0.10
C ALA A 152 6.29 2.65 0.16
N GLY A 153 6.47 1.89 -0.91
CA GLY A 153 6.82 0.47 -0.85
C GLY A 153 6.94 -0.15 -2.24
N TYR A 154 7.43 -1.37 -2.30
CA TYR A 154 7.43 -2.15 -3.53
C TYR A 154 7.39 -3.65 -3.21
N HIS A 155 6.84 -4.43 -4.13
CA HIS A 155 6.80 -5.89 -4.05
C HIS A 155 7.43 -6.48 -5.30
N LEU A 156 8.40 -7.39 -5.11
CA LEU A 156 8.95 -8.19 -6.19
C LEU A 156 8.16 -9.49 -6.27
N ASP A 157 7.63 -9.78 -7.45
CA ASP A 157 7.04 -11.09 -7.68
C ASP A 157 8.15 -12.14 -7.68
N VAL A 158 8.00 -13.10 -6.78
CA VAL A 158 8.90 -14.24 -6.56
C VAL A 158 8.12 -15.55 -6.59
N THR A 159 6.94 -15.58 -7.20
CA THR A 159 6.05 -16.75 -7.27
C THR A 159 6.73 -17.96 -7.90
N ASP A 160 7.66 -17.75 -8.84
CA ASP A 160 8.43 -18.81 -9.49
C ASP A 160 9.73 -19.18 -8.73
N GLU A 161 10.08 -18.48 -7.65
CA GLU A 161 11.27 -18.79 -6.85
C GLU A 161 10.96 -19.80 -5.73
N ALA A 162 11.92 -20.68 -5.43
CA ALA A 162 11.77 -21.64 -4.34
C ALA A 162 11.52 -20.90 -3.00
N PRO A 163 10.50 -21.28 -2.19
CA PRO A 163 10.17 -20.58 -0.95
C PRO A 163 11.34 -20.46 0.03
N SER A 164 12.22 -21.47 0.09
CA SER A 164 13.44 -21.46 0.91
C SER A 164 14.45 -20.40 0.48
N ALA A 165 14.56 -20.13 -0.82
CA ALA A 165 15.43 -19.08 -1.35
C ALA A 165 14.89 -17.68 -1.02
N VAL A 166 13.58 -17.49 -1.13
CA VAL A 166 12.90 -16.24 -0.75
C VAL A 166 13.06 -15.98 0.75
N ALA A 167 12.79 -16.98 1.59
CA ALA A 167 12.96 -16.88 3.04
C ALA A 167 14.41 -16.56 3.42
N LYS A 168 15.40 -17.21 2.79
CA LYS A 168 16.82 -16.93 3.01
C LYS A 168 17.14 -15.46 2.68
N ARG A 169 16.69 -14.95 1.53
CA ARG A 169 16.94 -13.56 1.12
C ARG A 169 16.25 -12.56 2.05
N PHE A 170 15.03 -12.86 2.50
CA PHE A 170 14.33 -12.08 3.50
C PHE A 170 15.14 -11.97 4.79
N VAL A 171 15.57 -13.10 5.37
CA VAL A 171 16.35 -13.14 6.61
C VAL A 171 17.68 -12.43 6.44
N THR A 172 18.39 -12.64 5.31
CA THR A 172 19.65 -11.94 5.01
C THR A 172 19.46 -10.43 4.92
N ALA A 173 18.40 -9.95 4.27
CA ALA A 173 18.11 -8.52 4.18
C ALA A 173 17.76 -7.94 5.56
N LEU A 174 16.98 -8.66 6.36
CA LEU A 174 16.60 -8.27 7.71
C LEU A 174 17.82 -8.16 8.63
N SER A 175 18.67 -9.21 8.67
CA SER A 175 19.88 -9.24 9.51
C SER A 175 20.93 -8.20 9.11
N SER A 176 20.91 -7.75 7.85
CA SER A 176 21.83 -6.72 7.34
C SER A 176 21.31 -5.30 7.52
N GLY A 177 20.16 -5.11 8.20
CA GLY A 177 19.54 -3.80 8.38
C GLY A 177 18.89 -3.24 7.11
N HIS A 178 18.72 -4.04 6.06
CA HIS A 178 18.08 -3.63 4.80
C HIS A 178 16.56 -3.84 4.88
N PHE A 179 15.91 -3.16 5.83
CA PHE A 179 14.48 -3.36 6.16
C PHE A 179 13.53 -3.13 5.00
N ILE A 180 13.84 -2.16 4.12
CA ILE A 180 13.03 -1.90 2.91
C ILE A 180 13.11 -3.09 1.94
N SER A 181 14.29 -3.66 1.74
CA SER A 181 14.46 -4.85 0.89
C SER A 181 13.85 -6.09 1.52
N ALA A 182 13.99 -6.29 2.84
CA ALA A 182 13.32 -7.39 3.53
C ALA A 182 11.80 -7.30 3.33
N ARG A 183 11.21 -6.11 3.56
CA ARG A 183 9.78 -5.85 3.38
C ARG A 183 9.30 -6.11 1.94
N SER A 184 10.16 -5.95 0.93
CA SER A 184 9.77 -6.17 -0.47
C SER A 184 9.43 -7.63 -0.83
N PHE A 185 9.92 -8.59 -0.03
CA PHE A 185 9.56 -10.00 -0.18
C PHE A 185 8.19 -10.34 0.43
N LEU A 186 7.60 -9.42 1.19
CA LEU A 186 6.24 -9.55 1.71
C LEU A 186 5.25 -9.07 0.65
N SER A 187 4.06 -9.69 0.61
CA SER A 187 2.96 -9.21 -0.23
C SER A 187 2.49 -7.82 0.21
N LEU A 188 1.90 -7.05 -0.71
CA LEU A 188 1.45 -5.68 -0.41
C LEU A 188 0.52 -5.58 0.82
N PRO A 189 -0.46 -6.48 1.05
CA PRO A 189 -1.25 -6.46 2.28
C PRO A 189 -0.40 -6.63 3.54
N LEU A 190 0.55 -7.57 3.56
CA LEU A 190 1.45 -7.75 4.69
C LEU A 190 2.37 -6.54 4.91
N GLN A 191 2.75 -5.84 3.84
CA GLN A 191 3.55 -4.60 3.96
C GLN A 191 2.78 -3.43 4.60
N GLN A 192 1.44 -3.46 4.57
CA GLN A 192 0.60 -2.47 5.27
C GLN A 192 0.54 -2.75 6.76
N GLU A 193 0.49 -4.03 7.14
CA GLU A 193 0.49 -4.47 8.53
C GLU A 193 1.88 -4.41 9.17
N ILE A 194 2.92 -4.70 8.38
CA ILE A 194 4.32 -4.77 8.81
C ILE A 194 5.12 -3.67 8.12
N SER A 195 5.22 -2.53 8.80
CA SER A 195 6.04 -1.41 8.33
C SER A 195 7.53 -1.75 8.35
N ALA A 196 8.33 -1.03 7.56
CA ALA A 196 9.79 -1.18 7.61
C ALA A 196 10.37 -0.82 9.00
N SER A 197 9.77 0.14 9.71
CA SER A 197 10.14 0.46 11.10
C SER A 197 9.82 -0.68 12.07
N SER A 198 8.70 -1.39 11.85
CA SER A 198 8.34 -2.57 12.67
C SER A 198 9.30 -3.73 12.50
N LEU A 199 10.01 -3.80 11.36
CA LEU A 199 11.07 -4.79 11.16
C LEU A 199 12.38 -4.42 11.87
N GLN A 200 12.59 -3.16 12.27
CA GLN A 200 13.79 -2.74 13.00
C GLN A 200 13.79 -3.18 14.46
N THR A 201 12.59 -3.36 15.03
CA THR A 201 12.39 -3.65 16.45
C THR A 201 12.29 -5.14 16.77
N ARG A 202 12.55 -6.00 15.77
CA ARG A 202 12.43 -7.46 15.85
C ARG A 202 13.80 -8.10 15.71
#